data_AF-A0A8S9Q0J1-F1
#
_entry.id   AF-A0A8S9Q0J1-F1
#
_cell.length_a   1.000
_cell.length_b   1.000
_cell.length_c   1.000
_cell.angle_alpha   90.00
_cell.angle_beta   90.00
_cell.angle_gamma   90.00
#
_symmetry.space_group_name_H-M   'P 1'
#
loop_
_entity.id
_entity.type
_entity.pdbx_description
1 polymer ?
#
loop_
_entity_poly.entity_id
_entity_poly.type
_entity_poly.pdbx_seq_one_letter_code
_entity_poly.pdbx_strand_id
1 'polypeptide(L)'
;MAFEKIKVANPIVEMDGDEMTRVIWKSIKDKLITPFVELDIKYFDLGLPHRDATDDKVTVESAEATKKWYVSADGKTIEAEAAHGTVTRHYRVHQKGGETSTNSIASIFAWTRGLAHRAKLDDNSKLLEFTEKLEAACVGTVESGKMTKDLALIIHGSK
;
A
#
# COMPACT_ATOMS: atom_id res chain seq x y z
N MET A 1 -9.86 2.17 -27.03
CA MET A 1 -9.04 0.95 -26.89
C MET A 1 -8.97 0.62 -25.41
N ALA A 2 -9.17 -0.64 -25.02
CA ALA A 2 -8.99 -1.03 -23.62
C ALA A 2 -7.50 -0.92 -23.26
N PHE A 3 -7.19 -0.32 -22.11
CA PHE A 3 -5.82 -0.26 -21.61
C PHE A 3 -5.37 -1.68 -21.24
N GLU A 4 -4.23 -2.12 -21.78
CA GLU A 4 -3.64 -3.40 -21.39
C GLU A 4 -2.91 -3.26 -20.06
N LYS A 5 -3.27 -4.09 -19.08
CA LYS A 5 -2.64 -4.06 -17.75
C LYS A 5 -1.20 -4.56 -17.80
N ILE A 6 -0.36 -3.99 -16.94
CA ILE A 6 1.02 -4.42 -16.73
C ILE A 6 0.98 -5.75 -15.97
N LYS A 7 1.47 -6.82 -16.59
CA LYS A 7 1.52 -8.14 -15.96
C LYS A 7 2.73 -8.27 -15.04
N VAL A 8 2.52 -8.84 -13.87
CA VAL A 8 3.57 -9.17 -12.91
C VAL A 8 3.59 -10.68 -12.73
N ALA A 9 4.72 -11.31 -13.03
CA ALA A 9 4.82 -12.76 -13.11
C ALA A 9 4.85 -13.43 -11.74
N ASN A 10 5.48 -12.78 -10.76
CA ASN A 10 5.64 -13.31 -9.42
C ASN A 10 4.64 -12.68 -8.46
N PRO A 11 4.08 -13.46 -7.51
CA PRO A 11 3.12 -12.93 -6.58
C PRO A 11 3.76 -11.90 -5.65
N ILE A 12 2.94 -10.98 -5.16
CA ILE A 12 3.23 -10.16 -3.99
C ILE A 12 2.40 -10.66 -2.82
N VAL A 13 2.87 -10.41 -1.61
CA VAL A 13 2.11 -10.71 -0.40
C VAL A 13 1.65 -9.38 0.18
N GLU A 14 0.42 -9.37 0.68
CA GLU A 14 -0.22 -8.22 1.30
C GLU A 14 -0.70 -8.65 2.69
N MET A 15 -0.32 -7.88 3.70
CA MET A 15 -0.75 -8.11 5.09
C MET A 15 -1.41 -6.84 5.59
N ASP A 16 -2.67 -6.96 6.01
CA ASP A 16 -3.44 -5.86 6.59
C ASP A 16 -3.70 -6.11 8.07
N GLY A 17 -3.76 -5.03 8.85
CA GLY A 17 -4.27 -5.04 10.22
C GLY A 17 -5.67 -4.40 10.29
N ASP A 18 -6.05 -3.98 11.50
CA ASP A 18 -7.26 -3.19 11.68
C ASP A 18 -7.00 -1.69 11.39
N GLU A 19 -8.07 -0.90 11.22
CA GLU A 19 -8.06 0.58 11.26
C GLU A 19 -7.88 1.34 9.91
N MET A 20 -7.53 2.63 9.96
CA MET A 20 -7.62 3.55 8.81
C MET A 20 -6.63 3.21 7.70
N THR A 21 -5.47 2.65 8.06
CA THR A 21 -4.48 2.20 7.08
C THR A 21 -5.07 1.16 6.13
N ARG A 22 -5.86 0.19 6.62
CA ARG A 22 -6.56 -0.81 5.78
C ARG A 22 -7.49 -0.16 4.75
N VAL A 23 -8.23 0.88 5.16
CA VAL A 23 -9.16 1.61 4.28
C VAL A 23 -8.40 2.35 3.17
N ILE A 24 -7.33 3.05 3.55
CA ILE A 24 -6.48 3.79 2.60
C ILE A 24 -5.78 2.83 1.66
N TRP A 25 -5.21 1.75 2.19
CA TRP A 25 -4.50 0.71 1.45
C TRP A 25 -5.39 0.09 0.38
N LYS A 26 -6.62 -0.32 0.76
CA LYS A 26 -7.63 -0.80 -0.18
C LYS A 26 -7.96 0.25 -1.25
N SER A 27 -8.19 1.51 -0.86
CA SER A 27 -8.49 2.58 -1.82
C SER A 27 -7.34 2.83 -2.81
N ILE A 28 -6.08 2.74 -2.37
CA ILE A 28 -4.90 2.84 -3.24
C ILE A 28 -4.89 1.65 -4.21
N LYS A 29 -5.03 0.43 -3.70
CA LYS A 29 -5.05 -0.78 -4.52
C LYS A 29 -6.13 -0.73 -5.59
N ASP A 30 -7.36 -0.37 -5.22
CA ASP A 30 -8.53 -0.40 -6.09
C ASP A 30 -8.50 0.73 -7.14
N LYS A 31 -7.97 1.91 -6.80
CA LYS A 31 -8.00 3.09 -7.69
C LYS A 31 -6.71 3.34 -8.46
N LEU A 32 -5.56 3.03 -7.86
CA LEU A 32 -4.24 3.42 -8.37
C LEU A 32 -3.43 2.23 -8.87
N ILE A 33 -3.66 1.02 -8.36
CA ILE A 33 -2.83 -0.15 -8.71
C ILE A 33 -3.55 -1.11 -9.67
N THR A 34 -4.60 -1.79 -9.20
CA THR A 34 -5.29 -2.87 -9.95
C THR A 34 -5.97 -2.45 -11.26
N PRO A 35 -6.31 -1.17 -11.51
CA PRO A 35 -6.73 -0.75 -12.84
C PRO A 35 -5.61 -0.83 -13.90
N PHE A 36 -4.36 -0.70 -13.48
CA PHE A 36 -3.20 -0.60 -14.38
C PHE A 36 -2.27 -1.80 -14.31
N VAL A 37 -2.28 -2.55 -13.20
CA VAL A 37 -1.37 -3.67 -12.94
C VAL A 37 -2.17 -4.94 -12.64
N GLU A 38 -1.82 -6.03 -13.30
CA GLU A 38 -2.30 -7.38 -13.04
C GLU A 38 -1.32 -8.06 -12.07
N LEU A 39 -1.77 -8.29 -10.84
CA LEU A 39 -0.98 -8.81 -9.72
C LEU A 39 -1.65 -10.05 -9.14
N ASP A 40 -0.87 -11.11 -8.93
CA ASP A 40 -1.24 -12.18 -8.00
C ASP A 40 -0.89 -11.74 -6.58
N ILE A 41 -1.90 -11.54 -5.75
CA ILE A 41 -1.73 -11.05 -4.38
C ILE A 41 -2.09 -12.18 -3.42
N LYS A 42 -1.12 -12.57 -2.58
CA LYS A 42 -1.36 -13.45 -1.42
C LYS A 42 -1.72 -12.57 -0.23
N TYR A 43 -3.01 -12.44 0.02
CA TYR A 43 -3.56 -11.57 1.04
C TYR A 43 -3.75 -12.31 2.38
N PHE A 44 -3.33 -11.69 3.48
CA PHE A 44 -3.52 -12.17 4.84
C PHE A 44 -4.13 -11.05 5.72
N ASP A 45 -5.29 -11.33 6.34
CA ASP A 45 -5.93 -10.41 7.30
C ASP A 45 -5.41 -10.71 8.70
N LEU A 46 -4.54 -9.84 9.23
CA LEU A 46 -4.00 -9.93 10.58
C LEU A 46 -4.82 -9.12 11.59
N GLY A 47 -6.02 -8.67 11.22
CA GLY A 47 -6.96 -8.04 12.14
C GLY A 47 -7.36 -8.98 13.28
N LEU A 48 -7.54 -8.43 14.49
CA LEU A 48 -7.85 -9.19 15.69
C LEU A 48 -9.06 -10.13 15.52
N PRO A 49 -10.19 -9.69 14.92
CA PRO A 49 -11.33 -10.57 14.74
C PRO A 49 -11.02 -11.80 13.86
N HIS A 50 -10.15 -11.64 12.86
CA HIS A 50 -9.77 -12.74 11.98
C HIS A 50 -8.75 -13.67 12.63
N ARG A 51 -7.80 -13.12 13.40
CA ARG A 51 -6.88 -13.91 14.21
C ARG A 51 -7.62 -14.75 15.25
N ASP A 52 -8.58 -14.18 15.96
CA ASP A 52 -9.42 -14.92 16.91
C ASP A 52 -10.23 -16.01 16.20
N ALA A 53 -10.84 -15.70 15.05
CA ALA A 53 -11.63 -16.66 14.27
C ALA A 53 -10.80 -17.81 13.69
N THR A 54 -9.49 -17.61 13.49
CA THR A 54 -8.57 -18.61 12.95
C THR A 54 -7.74 -19.31 14.03
N ASP A 55 -7.98 -19.03 15.31
CA ASP A 55 -7.12 -19.51 16.42
C ASP A 55 -5.64 -19.17 16.16
N ASP A 56 -5.43 -17.94 15.71
CA ASP A 56 -4.14 -17.33 15.30
C ASP A 56 -3.39 -18.05 14.16
N LYS A 57 -4.02 -19.02 13.47
CA LYS A 57 -3.42 -19.74 12.33
C LYS A 57 -3.02 -18.80 11.19
N VAL A 58 -3.78 -17.73 10.95
CA VAL A 58 -3.45 -16.74 9.91
C VAL A 58 -2.09 -16.08 10.13
N THR A 59 -1.65 -15.94 11.39
CA THR A 59 -0.33 -15.39 11.74
C THR A 59 0.79 -16.36 11.39
N VAL A 60 0.55 -17.66 11.53
CA VAL A 60 1.50 -18.70 11.11
C VAL A 60 1.57 -18.77 9.59
N GLU A 61 0.42 -18.78 8.92
CA GLU A 61 0.33 -18.82 7.46
C GLU A 61 0.98 -17.59 6.81
N SER A 62 0.77 -16.40 7.39
CA SER A 62 1.43 -15.19 6.92
C SER A 62 2.95 -15.26 7.09
N ALA A 63 3.43 -15.78 8.22
CA ALA A 63 4.86 -15.98 8.45
C ALA A 63 5.48 -17.03 7.50
N GLU A 64 4.75 -18.10 7.18
CA GLU A 64 5.19 -19.10 6.20
C GLU A 64 5.17 -18.56 4.76
N ALA A 65 4.16 -17.77 4.39
CA ALA A 65 4.14 -17.06 3.12
C ALA A 65 5.29 -16.05 3.05
N THR A 66 5.61 -15.38 4.15
CA THR A 66 6.82 -14.57 4.29
C THR A 66 8.06 -15.41 4.05
N LYS A 67 8.22 -16.58 4.66
CA LYS A 67 9.38 -17.43 4.38
C LYS A 67 9.46 -17.90 2.92
N LYS A 68 8.31 -18.26 2.32
CA LYS A 68 8.25 -18.82 0.97
C LYS A 68 8.45 -17.79 -0.13
N TRP A 69 7.89 -16.60 0.04
CA TRP A 69 7.83 -15.55 -0.99
C TRP A 69 8.64 -14.31 -0.64
N TYR A 70 8.99 -14.10 0.64
CA TYR A 70 9.90 -13.05 1.08
C TYR A 70 11.27 -13.57 1.46
N VAL A 71 11.48 -14.59 2.30
CA VAL A 71 12.84 -14.89 2.80
C VAL A 71 13.61 -15.77 1.81
N SER A 72 14.31 -15.13 0.87
CA SER A 72 15.45 -15.75 0.19
C SER A 72 16.74 -15.21 0.79
N ALA A 73 17.67 -16.09 1.16
CA ALA A 73 18.98 -15.75 1.74
C ALA A 73 19.90 -14.98 0.76
N ASP A 74 19.38 -14.60 -0.41
CA ASP A 74 20.09 -13.96 -1.52
C ASP A 74 19.96 -12.42 -1.53
N GLY A 75 19.32 -11.82 -0.53
CA GLY A 75 19.17 -10.35 -0.43
C GLY A 75 18.24 -9.75 -1.49
N LYS A 76 17.43 -10.56 -2.17
CA LYS A 76 16.45 -10.09 -3.18
C LYS A 76 15.11 -9.69 -2.58
N THR A 77 15.05 -9.44 -1.29
CA THR A 77 13.80 -9.26 -0.56
C THR A 77 13.69 -7.85 0.00
N ILE A 78 12.53 -7.23 -0.19
CA ILE A 78 12.16 -6.02 0.54
C ILE A 78 10.80 -6.20 1.20
N GLU A 79 10.66 -5.56 2.34
CA GLU A 79 9.39 -5.24 2.97
C GLU A 79 9.25 -3.71 2.82
N ALA A 80 8.05 -3.25 2.48
CA ALA A 80 7.78 -1.84 2.25
C ALA A 80 6.47 -1.48 2.96
N GLU A 81 6.60 -0.77 4.08
CA GLU A 81 5.50 -0.29 4.89
C GLU A 81 5.38 1.25 4.86
N ALA A 82 4.21 1.74 5.25
CA ALA A 82 4.07 3.13 5.64
C ALA A 82 4.60 3.30 7.07
N ALA A 83 5.59 4.16 7.28
CA ALA A 83 6.23 4.34 8.59
C ALA A 83 5.33 4.99 9.69
N HIS A 84 4.09 5.36 9.36
CA HIS A 84 3.15 5.91 10.33
C HIS A 84 2.30 4.82 10.98
N GLY A 85 1.85 5.06 12.22
CA GLY A 85 0.89 4.18 12.88
C GLY A 85 -0.47 4.12 12.17
N THR A 86 -1.43 3.44 12.78
CA THR A 86 -2.69 3.02 12.14
C THR A 86 -3.77 4.12 12.00
N VAL A 87 -3.43 5.36 12.38
CA VAL A 87 -4.27 6.57 12.29
C VAL A 87 -5.67 6.37 12.92
N THR A 88 -5.72 5.69 14.08
CA THR A 88 -6.95 5.31 14.80
C THR A 88 -7.92 6.48 15.02
N ARG A 89 -7.43 7.71 15.25
CA ARG A 89 -8.29 8.88 15.42
C ARG A 89 -9.15 9.16 14.17
N HIS A 90 -8.55 9.13 12.98
CA HIS A 90 -9.30 9.32 11.75
C HIS A 90 -10.21 8.12 11.48
N TYR A 91 -9.77 6.90 11.83
CA TYR A 91 -10.60 5.71 11.70
C TYR A 91 -11.94 5.84 12.45
N ARG A 92 -11.91 6.33 13.71
CA ARG A 92 -13.13 6.56 14.50
C ARG A 92 -14.08 7.59 13.88
N VAL A 93 -13.55 8.61 13.20
CA VAL A 93 -14.36 9.60 12.48
C VAL A 93 -14.99 8.96 11.24
N HIS A 94 -14.20 8.20 10.48
CA HIS A 94 -14.67 7.45 9.31
C HIS A 94 -15.77 6.44 9.65
N GLN A 95 -15.63 5.68 10.75
CA GLN A 95 -16.65 4.73 11.22
C GLN A 95 -18.00 5.39 11.51
N LYS A 96 -18.01 6.68 11.86
CA LYS A 96 -19.23 7.48 12.10
C LYS A 96 -19.75 8.15 10.84
N GLY A 97 -19.17 7.87 9.66
CA GLY A 97 -19.50 8.52 8.40
C GLY A 97 -18.96 9.95 8.27
N GLY A 98 -18.07 10.38 9.16
CA GLY A 98 -17.45 11.70 9.11
C GLY A 98 -16.37 11.79 8.03
N GLU A 99 -16.18 12.99 7.48
CA GLU A 99 -15.10 13.26 6.53
C GLU A 99 -13.73 13.21 7.20
N THR A 100 -12.74 12.67 6.49
CA THR A 100 -11.35 12.58 6.96
C THR A 100 -10.40 13.07 5.87
N SER A 101 -9.29 13.68 6.29
CA SER A 101 -8.20 14.10 5.41
C SER A 101 -6.91 13.47 5.93
N THR A 102 -6.75 12.18 5.66
CA THR A 102 -5.55 11.42 6.02
C THR A 102 -4.59 11.45 4.85
N ASN A 103 -3.34 11.82 5.10
CA ASN A 103 -2.28 11.74 4.10
C ASN A 103 -1.99 10.29 3.73
N SER A 104 -2.12 9.97 2.44
CA SER A 104 -1.90 8.64 1.90
C SER A 104 -0.56 8.48 1.18
N ILE A 105 0.28 9.53 1.11
CA ILE A 105 1.52 9.52 0.33
C ILE A 105 2.46 8.41 0.81
N ALA A 106 2.64 8.24 2.11
CA ALA A 106 3.50 7.18 2.65
C ALA A 106 3.00 5.79 2.26
N SER A 107 1.69 5.54 2.32
CA SER A 107 1.10 4.27 1.88
C SER A 107 1.19 4.06 0.37
N ILE A 108 1.07 5.13 -0.44
CA ILE A 108 1.30 5.05 -1.89
C ILE A 108 2.76 4.69 -2.17
N PHE A 109 3.70 5.30 -1.45
CA PHE A 109 5.12 5.03 -1.61
C PHE A 109 5.49 3.61 -1.16
N ALA A 110 4.84 3.07 -0.13
CA ALA A 110 5.00 1.67 0.25
C ALA A 110 4.63 0.73 -0.92
N TRP A 111 3.48 0.97 -1.57
CA TRP A 111 3.06 0.25 -2.77
C TRP A 111 4.06 0.40 -3.92
N THR A 112 4.45 1.62 -4.27
CA THR A 112 5.35 1.86 -5.41
C THR A 112 6.73 1.27 -5.18
N ARG A 113 7.26 1.32 -3.94
CA ARG A 113 8.57 0.75 -3.62
C ARG A 113 8.56 -0.77 -3.66
N GLY A 114 7.51 -1.41 -3.12
CA GLY A 114 7.28 -2.85 -3.27
C GLY A 114 7.26 -3.29 -4.73
N LEU A 115 6.45 -2.60 -5.56
CA LEU A 115 6.33 -2.88 -6.98
C LEU A 115 7.60 -2.56 -7.78
N ALA A 116 8.33 -1.50 -7.45
CA ALA A 116 9.58 -1.13 -8.12
C ALA A 116 10.67 -2.16 -7.89
N HIS A 117 10.73 -2.74 -6.69
CA HIS A 117 11.63 -3.84 -6.41
C HIS A 117 11.23 -5.11 -7.16
N ARG A 118 9.94 -5.46 -7.17
CA ARG A 118 9.44 -6.56 -8.01
C ARG A 118 9.78 -6.36 -9.48
N ALA A 119 9.65 -5.12 -9.97
CA ALA A 119 10.01 -4.74 -11.33
C ALA A 119 11.48 -5.02 -11.63
N LYS A 120 12.40 -4.66 -10.72
CA LYS A 120 13.84 -4.94 -10.86
C LYS A 120 14.15 -6.43 -10.88
N LEU A 121 13.49 -7.21 -10.02
CA LEU A 121 13.69 -8.66 -9.96
C LEU A 121 13.15 -9.39 -11.20
N ASP A 122 12.09 -8.85 -11.81
CA ASP A 122 11.44 -9.42 -13.00
C ASP A 122 11.94 -8.83 -14.32
N ASP A 123 12.91 -7.90 -14.29
CA ASP A 123 13.32 -7.10 -15.44
C ASP A 123 12.14 -6.45 -16.19
N ASN A 124 11.18 -5.93 -15.41
CA ASN A 124 9.91 -5.37 -15.91
C ASN A 124 9.96 -3.84 -15.95
N SER A 125 10.50 -3.31 -17.05
CA SER A 125 10.63 -1.85 -17.25
C SER A 125 9.30 -1.11 -17.22
N LYS A 126 8.20 -1.70 -17.72
CA LYS A 126 6.86 -1.09 -17.69
C LYS A 126 6.35 -0.91 -16.27
N LEU A 127 6.57 -1.90 -15.40
CA LEU A 127 6.19 -1.81 -13.99
C LEU A 127 7.03 -0.76 -13.26
N LEU A 128 8.33 -0.71 -13.54
CA LEU A 128 9.21 0.30 -12.96
C LEU A 128 8.77 1.72 -13.37
N GLU A 129 8.55 1.96 -14.66
CA GLU A 129 8.07 3.26 -15.18
C GLU A 129 6.73 3.66 -14.56
N PHE A 130 5.81 2.70 -14.37
CA PHE A 130 4.54 2.94 -13.69
C PHE A 130 4.76 3.42 -12.25
N THR A 131 5.65 2.78 -11.49
CA THR A 131 5.92 3.18 -10.10
C THR A 131 6.53 4.57 -10.01
N GLU A 132 7.48 4.91 -10.89
CA GLU A 132 8.12 6.22 -10.94
C GLU A 132 7.11 7.32 -11.31
N LYS A 133 6.24 7.06 -12.29
CA LYS A 133 5.17 8.00 -12.67
C LYS A 133 4.16 8.21 -11.56
N LEU A 134 3.81 7.16 -10.82
CA LEU A 134 2.87 7.27 -9.70
C LEU A 134 3.46 8.12 -8.56
N GLU A 135 4.74 7.91 -8.22
CA GLU A 135 5.43 8.75 -7.25
C GLU A 135 5.52 10.21 -7.71
N ALA A 136 5.92 10.45 -8.96
CA ALA A 136 6.00 11.78 -9.54
C ALA A 136 4.64 12.49 -9.57
N ALA A 137 3.56 11.77 -9.88
CA ALA A 137 2.21 12.31 -9.85
C ALA A 137 1.78 12.72 -8.43
N CYS A 138 2.17 11.97 -7.40
CA CYS A 138 1.91 12.32 -6.00
C CYS A 138 2.62 13.62 -5.62
N VAL A 139 3.91 13.73 -5.94
CA VAL A 139 4.72 14.93 -5.68
C VAL A 139 4.15 16.13 -6.43
N GLY A 140 3.93 16.00 -7.74
CA GLY A 140 3.38 17.08 -8.56
C GLY A 140 1.98 17.53 -8.11
N THR A 141 1.17 16.63 -7.53
CA THR A 141 -0.14 16.99 -6.97
C THR A 141 0.03 17.94 -5.77
N VAL A 142 0.95 17.63 -4.85
CA VAL A 142 1.25 18.48 -3.69
C VAL A 142 1.84 19.80 -4.12
N GLU A 143 2.81 19.79 -5.05
CA GLU A 143 3.44 21.00 -5.60
C GLU A 143 2.44 21.92 -6.33
N SER A 144 1.40 21.35 -6.94
CA SER A 144 0.30 22.12 -7.54
C SER A 144 -0.67 22.75 -6.52
N GLY A 145 -0.42 22.60 -5.23
CA GLY A 145 -1.22 23.15 -4.14
C GLY A 145 -2.36 22.24 -3.67
N LYS A 146 -2.49 21.02 -4.20
CA LYS A 146 -3.51 20.05 -3.79
C LYS A 146 -2.91 19.09 -2.77
N MET A 147 -3.27 19.24 -1.51
CA MET A 147 -2.68 18.46 -0.42
C MET A 147 -3.68 18.18 0.70
N THR A 148 -3.36 17.20 1.54
CA THR A 148 -4.14 16.88 2.74
C THR A 148 -3.90 17.90 3.85
N LYS A 149 -4.81 17.91 4.83
CA LYS A 149 -4.84 18.92 5.89
C LYS A 149 -3.53 19.04 6.67
N ASP A 150 -2.86 17.93 6.93
CA ASP A 150 -1.55 17.88 7.60
C ASP A 150 -0.47 18.67 6.85
N LEU A 151 -0.36 18.49 5.53
CA LEU A 151 0.61 19.24 4.70
C LEU A 151 0.24 20.72 4.60
N ALA A 152 -1.05 21.02 4.45
CA ALA A 152 -1.54 22.40 4.40
C ALA A 152 -1.23 23.16 5.70
N LEU A 153 -1.35 22.51 6.86
CA LEU A 153 -1.01 23.10 8.16
C LEU A 153 0.48 23.41 8.30
N ILE A 154 1.36 22.61 7.69
CA ILE A 154 2.81 22.87 7.70
C ILE A 154 3.14 24.12 6.88
N ILE A 155 2.51 24.28 5.71
CA ILE A 155 2.82 25.38 4.77
C ILE A 155 2.16 26.69 5.19
N HIS A 156 0.90 26.66 5.65
CA HIS A 156 0.09 27.85 5.90
C HIS A 156 -0.08 28.19 7.39
N GLY A 157 0.39 27.32 8.28
CA GLY A 157 0.21 27.45 9.72
C GLY A 157 -1.19 27.07 10.19
N SER A 158 -1.29 26.79 11.48
CA SER A 158 -2.57 26.60 12.18
C SER A 158 -3.20 27.99 12.40
N LYS A 159 -4.11 28.42 11.53
CA LYS A 159 -4.98 29.56 11.85
C LYS A 159 -5.92 29.21 13.01
#